data_AF-A0A1F7WTQ0-F1
#
_entry.id   AF-A0A1F7WTQ0-F1
#
_cell.length_a   1.000
_cell.length_b   1.000
_cell.length_c   1.000
_cell.angle_alpha   90.00
_cell.angle_beta   90.00
_cell.angle_gamma   90.00
#
_symmetry.space_group_name_H-M   'P 1'
#
loop_
_entity.id
_entity.type
_entity.pdbx_description
1 polymer ?
#
loop_
_entity_poly.entity_id
_entity_poly.type
_entity_poly.pdbx_seq_one_letter_code
_entity_poly.pdbx_strand_id
1 'polypeptide(L)'
;MNNFKLDDSIEYRQIKSIYGIIENVFSSGDNGFTADASRSFQLIISQIGLEVEAISKMSGLSNESSLLRDRKIFISALTGQQAIESLCKEFNLKLSKNLNNVCSIANYSYAKRILWHDLEFNDEFKPYSAGEAAETAEMKMGRHSRKKAEEYFKIGNIENAYITFLNTEEKHYGDFLCCYQLGLLCFFEKGDHERALNYFLMAAKYSQSKLKNIYVHSTLFCALIYRLMAAGGVPESYPQAAAAAKQAYETDPENTMAIYGYAQSLACSPSYISLVQQTRSLLMDLIEKNDIFIIQMIYDRALDNLSSEMSTLYNGIYNEAKIDVQEAAADLEDHLQRLAADASYSAMALKIDAIKTESHELAAGIESDGSYFQFIALRRKTQKLKDSLLAIIKEVTDNKNFAEFKSFLEKITLQFNEELNNEVLMFFTTAQNDFDKKIDALIHMNKVYPALETETFLRNYKRTSLGEGDRLPAVDWRNQRIYSLVKAVSGCFVFMTIFTALFGIWLLYYNQIAIIFNALMVLNVILWPLYAMACGKFYYSFIEGSRRELMEEIKKLDAFIFANEKKKRELIAETKRKYVKMIMERKKITQTVAEQILELCMEDKFDRVRALVF
;
A
#
# COMPACT_ATOMS: atom_id res chain seq x y z
N MET A 1 6.09 53.46 -43.58
CA MET A 1 6.18 52.09 -43.04
C MET A 1 6.72 52.23 -41.62
N ASN A 2 5.97 51.79 -40.61
CA ASN A 2 6.45 51.81 -39.22
C ASN A 2 7.59 50.80 -39.11
N ASN A 3 8.80 51.26 -38.78
CA ASN A 3 9.94 50.40 -38.49
C ASN A 3 9.81 49.88 -37.06
N PHE A 4 8.89 48.94 -36.83
CA PHE A 4 8.76 48.26 -35.55
C PHE A 4 10.07 47.53 -35.20
N LYS A 5 10.50 47.62 -33.94
CA LYS A 5 11.61 46.82 -33.39
C LYS A 5 11.15 46.10 -32.13
N LEU A 6 11.65 44.89 -31.90
CA LEU A 6 11.28 44.10 -30.72
C LEU A 6 11.61 44.82 -29.41
N ASP A 7 12.79 45.44 -29.32
CA ASP A 7 13.23 46.13 -28.09
C ASP A 7 12.32 47.32 -27.70
N ASP A 8 11.50 47.84 -28.61
CA ASP A 8 10.51 48.89 -28.32
C ASP A 8 9.29 48.31 -27.58
N SER A 9 9.00 47.02 -27.73
CA SER A 9 7.89 46.36 -27.05
C SER A 9 8.21 46.10 -25.57
N ILE A 10 7.33 46.57 -24.68
CA ILE A 10 7.42 46.31 -23.24
C ILE A 10 7.32 44.81 -22.95
N GLU A 11 6.41 44.11 -23.61
CA GLU A 11 6.22 42.68 -23.42
C GLU A 11 7.46 41.87 -23.85
N TYR A 12 8.05 42.20 -25.00
CA TYR A 12 9.28 41.54 -25.44
C TYR A 12 10.42 41.76 -24.44
N ARG A 13 10.58 42.98 -23.92
CA ARG A 13 11.59 43.29 -22.88
C ARG A 13 11.38 42.47 -21.61
N GLN A 14 10.14 42.25 -21.18
CA GLN A 14 9.84 41.37 -20.05
C GLN A 14 10.22 39.91 -20.33
N ILE A 15 9.81 39.37 -21.49
CA ILE A 15 10.15 38.01 -21.92
C ILE A 15 11.67 37.81 -21.98
N LYS A 16 12.40 38.80 -22.53
CA LYS A 16 13.87 38.80 -22.65
C LYS A 16 14.57 38.95 -21.31
N SER A 17 14.05 39.77 -20.40
CA SER A 17 14.56 39.91 -19.03
C SER A 17 14.47 38.59 -18.27
N ILE A 18 13.31 37.92 -18.32
CA ILE A 18 13.11 36.60 -17.70
C ILE A 18 14.01 35.55 -18.34
N TYR A 19 14.16 35.56 -19.68
CA TYR A 19 15.11 34.70 -20.38
C TYR A 19 16.54 34.90 -19.85
N GLY A 20 16.98 36.15 -19.65
CA GLY A 20 18.27 36.46 -19.06
C GLY A 20 18.45 35.89 -17.64
N ILE A 21 17.43 35.96 -16.78
CA ILE A 21 17.46 35.34 -15.45
C ILE A 21 17.66 33.83 -15.56
N ILE A 22 16.90 33.16 -16.43
CA ILE A 22 16.98 31.71 -16.66
C ILE A 22 18.37 31.33 -17.16
N GLU A 23 18.87 32.00 -18.20
CA GLU A 23 20.18 31.69 -18.78
C GLU A 23 21.33 31.91 -17.78
N ASN A 24 21.27 32.96 -16.95
CA ASN A 24 22.27 33.20 -15.92
C ASN A 24 22.31 32.08 -14.87
N VAL A 25 21.15 31.57 -14.46
CA VAL A 25 21.06 30.46 -13.50
C VAL A 25 21.59 29.17 -14.12
N PHE A 26 21.10 28.81 -15.31
CA PHE A 26 21.48 27.56 -15.97
C PHE A 26 22.91 27.55 -16.53
N SER A 27 23.57 28.72 -16.64
CA SER A 27 24.98 28.81 -17.02
C SER A 27 25.93 28.77 -15.81
N SER A 28 25.40 28.94 -14.60
CA SER A 28 26.17 28.93 -13.34
C SER A 28 25.87 27.75 -12.42
N GLY A 29 24.86 26.94 -12.74
CA GLY A 29 24.44 25.77 -11.98
C GLY A 29 24.91 24.45 -12.58
N ASP A 30 25.42 23.56 -11.73
CA ASP A 30 25.74 22.15 -12.06
C ASP A 30 24.75 21.17 -11.39
N ASN A 31 23.62 21.67 -10.87
CA ASN A 31 22.72 20.90 -9.98
C ASN A 31 21.57 20.19 -10.71
N GLY A 32 21.56 20.23 -12.05
CA GLY A 32 20.54 19.61 -12.89
C GLY A 32 19.29 20.48 -13.10
N PHE A 33 18.52 20.15 -14.15
CA PHE A 33 17.44 21.01 -14.67
C PHE A 33 16.43 21.46 -13.61
N THR A 34 15.93 20.54 -12.77
CA THR A 34 14.89 20.86 -11.78
C THR A 34 15.39 21.84 -10.71
N ALA A 35 16.64 21.70 -10.27
CA ALA A 35 17.23 22.59 -9.27
C ALA A 35 17.45 23.99 -9.84
N ASP A 36 17.96 24.07 -11.06
CA ASP A 36 18.19 25.34 -11.75
C ASP A 36 16.88 26.05 -12.08
N ALA A 37 15.87 25.33 -12.57
CA ALA A 37 14.52 25.84 -12.79
C ALA A 37 13.87 26.36 -11.50
N SER A 38 14.08 25.69 -10.37
CA SER A 38 13.61 26.16 -9.06
C SER A 38 14.24 27.49 -8.65
N ARG A 39 15.56 27.60 -8.85
CA ARG A 39 16.31 28.82 -8.51
C ARG A 39 15.93 29.98 -9.42
N SER A 40 15.78 29.74 -10.73
CA SER A 40 15.30 30.78 -11.65
C SER A 40 13.86 31.18 -11.32
N PHE A 41 12.99 30.25 -10.93
CA PHE A 41 11.65 30.59 -10.45
C PHE A 41 11.67 31.56 -9.26
N GLN A 42 12.47 31.28 -8.23
CA GLN A 42 12.63 32.18 -7.07
C GLN A 42 13.06 33.59 -7.47
N LEU A 43 14.02 33.69 -8.40
CA LEU A 43 14.52 34.96 -8.90
C LEU A 43 13.46 35.71 -9.73
N ILE A 44 12.70 35.00 -10.57
CA ILE A 44 11.60 35.59 -11.35
C ILE A 44 10.53 36.18 -10.43
N ILE A 45 10.08 35.42 -9.42
CA ILE A 45 9.10 35.91 -8.43
C ILE A 45 9.63 37.13 -7.67
N SER A 46 10.90 37.09 -7.24
CA SER A 46 11.53 38.20 -6.54
C SER A 46 11.64 39.45 -7.43
N GLN A 47 12.01 39.27 -8.70
CA GLN A 47 12.10 40.34 -9.70
C GLN A 47 10.73 41.00 -9.93
N ILE A 48 9.67 40.21 -10.06
CA ILE A 48 8.30 40.74 -10.20
C ILE A 48 7.94 41.61 -8.98
N GLY A 49 8.32 41.18 -7.77
CA GLY A 49 8.14 41.99 -6.56
C GLY A 49 8.89 43.33 -6.59
N LEU A 50 10.12 43.34 -7.09
CA LEU A 50 10.99 44.53 -7.17
C LEU A 50 10.58 45.52 -8.27
N GLU A 51 10.22 45.05 -9.47
CA GLU A 51 9.78 45.90 -10.59
C GLU A 51 8.54 46.71 -10.22
N VAL A 52 7.63 46.07 -9.50
CA VAL A 52 6.43 46.70 -8.97
C VAL A 52 6.76 47.77 -7.91
N GLU A 53 7.78 47.57 -7.08
CA GLU A 53 8.21 48.56 -6.09
C GLU A 53 8.90 49.77 -6.74
N ALA A 54 9.78 49.52 -7.70
CA ALA A 54 10.52 50.57 -8.41
C ALA A 54 9.59 51.50 -9.20
N ILE A 55 8.59 50.95 -9.90
CA ILE A 55 7.69 51.75 -10.75
C ILE A 55 6.67 52.54 -9.92
N SER A 56 6.23 51.99 -8.77
CA SER A 56 5.37 52.72 -7.82
C SER A 56 5.99 54.02 -7.29
N LYS A 57 7.33 54.15 -7.39
CA LYS A 57 8.10 55.33 -6.99
C LYS A 57 8.47 56.26 -8.16
N MET A 58 8.28 55.86 -9.42
CA MET A 58 8.85 56.55 -10.60
C MET A 58 7.88 56.99 -11.71
N SER A 59 6.62 56.52 -11.77
CA SER A 59 5.76 56.82 -12.92
C SER A 59 5.05 58.19 -12.85
N GLY A 60 5.25 59.03 -13.87
CA GLY A 60 4.53 60.30 -14.07
C GLY A 60 3.26 60.21 -14.94
N LEU A 61 2.81 59.01 -15.34
CA LEU A 61 1.59 58.77 -16.11
C LEU A 61 0.59 57.96 -15.27
N SER A 62 -0.63 58.49 -15.06
CA SER A 62 -1.61 57.97 -14.09
C SER A 62 -2.09 56.54 -14.37
N ASN A 63 -2.28 56.16 -15.63
CA ASN A 63 -2.96 54.89 -15.97
C ASN A 63 -2.03 53.67 -15.95
N GLU A 64 -0.75 53.82 -16.31
CA GLU A 64 0.22 52.73 -16.17
C GLU A 64 0.56 52.49 -14.69
N SER A 65 0.54 53.57 -13.90
CA SER A 65 0.77 53.51 -12.46
C SER A 65 -0.34 52.76 -11.71
N SER A 66 -1.60 52.89 -12.15
CA SER A 66 -2.74 52.19 -11.54
C SER A 66 -2.73 50.70 -11.87
N LEU A 67 -2.51 50.33 -13.13
CA LEU A 67 -2.44 48.92 -13.55
C LEU A 67 -1.35 48.16 -12.78
N LEU A 68 -0.17 48.75 -12.64
CA LEU A 68 0.94 48.14 -11.91
C LEU A 68 0.67 48.07 -10.39
N ARG A 69 -0.04 49.04 -9.83
CA ARG A 69 -0.50 49.00 -8.43
C ARG A 69 -1.52 47.86 -8.22
N ASP A 70 -2.47 47.67 -9.13
CA ASP A 70 -3.47 46.59 -9.00
C ASP A 70 -2.79 45.22 -9.06
N ARG A 71 -1.87 45.04 -10.02
CA ARG A 71 -1.02 43.84 -10.11
C ARG A 71 -0.23 43.58 -8.82
N LYS A 72 0.31 44.62 -8.18
CA LYS A 72 0.97 44.50 -6.86
C LYS A 72 0.05 43.91 -5.81
N ILE A 73 -1.16 44.46 -5.72
CA ILE A 73 -2.15 44.06 -4.72
C ILE A 73 -2.48 42.58 -4.92
N PHE A 74 -2.73 42.16 -6.16
CA PHE A 74 -3.00 40.74 -6.46
C PHE A 74 -1.82 39.84 -6.13
N ILE A 75 -0.59 40.17 -6.53
CA ILE A 75 0.58 39.35 -6.20
C ILE A 75 0.75 39.25 -4.69
N SER A 76 0.62 40.36 -3.97
CA SER A 76 0.72 40.34 -2.50
C SER A 76 -0.35 39.48 -1.84
N ALA A 77 -1.58 39.49 -2.38
CA ALA A 77 -2.68 38.64 -1.94
C ALA A 77 -2.48 37.16 -2.30
N LEU A 78 -1.71 36.85 -3.36
CA LEU A 78 -1.44 35.47 -3.75
C LEU A 78 -0.26 34.85 -3.02
N THR A 79 0.86 35.56 -2.90
CA THR A 79 2.14 34.99 -2.43
C THR A 79 2.46 35.28 -0.97
N GLY A 80 1.97 36.40 -0.40
CA GLY A 80 2.43 36.89 0.90
C GLY A 80 3.96 37.03 1.00
N GLN A 81 4.48 37.43 2.17
CA GLN A 81 5.94 37.49 2.43
C GLN A 81 6.51 36.14 2.88
N GLN A 82 5.68 35.26 3.45
CA GLN A 82 6.06 33.97 4.04
C GLN A 82 5.74 32.75 3.15
N ALA A 83 5.03 32.90 2.01
CA ALA A 83 4.60 31.77 1.18
C ALA A 83 5.48 31.52 -0.07
N ILE A 84 6.53 32.30 -0.30
CA ILE A 84 7.45 32.07 -1.44
C ILE A 84 8.14 30.71 -1.31
N GLU A 85 8.58 30.32 -0.12
CA GLU A 85 9.22 29.01 0.09
C GLU A 85 8.26 27.84 -0.14
N SER A 86 7.01 27.93 0.33
CA SER A 86 6.01 26.88 0.11
C SER A 86 5.64 26.80 -1.38
N LEU A 87 5.50 27.93 -2.05
CA LEU A 87 5.28 28.03 -3.48
C LEU A 87 6.43 27.42 -4.29
N CYS A 88 7.69 27.63 -3.88
CA CYS A 88 8.86 27.02 -4.54
C CYS A 88 8.89 25.51 -4.35
N LYS A 89 8.56 25.02 -3.15
CA LYS A 89 8.42 23.57 -2.90
C LYS A 89 7.32 22.97 -3.78
N GLU A 90 6.21 23.68 -3.92
CA GLU A 90 5.09 23.25 -4.76
C GLU A 90 5.46 23.22 -6.24
N PHE A 91 6.11 24.28 -6.72
CA PHE A 91 6.64 24.33 -8.07
C PHE A 91 7.56 23.13 -8.36
N ASN A 92 8.48 22.83 -7.46
CA ASN A 92 9.39 21.69 -7.60
C ASN A 92 8.66 20.34 -7.62
N LEU A 93 7.65 20.20 -6.77
CA LEU A 93 6.81 18.98 -6.74
C LEU A 93 6.09 18.79 -8.08
N LYS A 94 5.55 19.86 -8.68
CA LYS A 94 4.88 19.80 -9.98
C LYS A 94 5.87 19.59 -11.12
N LEU A 95 7.00 20.29 -11.09
CA LEU A 95 8.05 20.17 -12.10
C LEU A 95 8.64 18.76 -12.17
N SER A 96 8.83 18.10 -11.01
CA SER A 96 9.32 16.71 -10.97
C SER A 96 8.34 15.70 -11.57
N LYS A 97 7.05 16.02 -11.65
CA LYS A 97 6.04 15.18 -12.33
C LYS A 97 5.96 15.44 -13.83
N ASN A 98 6.10 16.70 -14.25
CA ASN A 98 6.04 17.10 -15.65
C ASN A 98 6.88 18.36 -15.89
N LEU A 99 7.87 18.27 -16.77
CA LEU A 99 8.77 19.36 -17.14
C LEU A 99 8.02 20.59 -17.69
N ASN A 100 6.91 20.37 -18.42
CA ASN A 100 6.13 21.43 -19.03
C ASN A 100 5.50 22.38 -18.00
N ASN A 101 5.47 22.00 -16.73
CA ASN A 101 5.07 22.91 -15.65
C ASN A 101 6.01 24.11 -15.51
N VAL A 102 7.22 24.08 -16.07
CA VAL A 102 8.11 25.25 -16.13
C VAL A 102 7.48 26.41 -16.91
N CYS A 103 6.60 26.11 -17.89
CA CYS A 103 5.85 27.09 -18.67
C CYS A 103 4.75 27.79 -17.86
N SER A 104 4.46 27.37 -16.62
CA SER A 104 3.49 28.03 -15.74
C SER A 104 3.97 29.34 -15.12
N ILE A 105 5.26 29.63 -15.29
CA ILE A 105 5.87 30.85 -14.80
C ILE A 105 6.40 31.66 -15.97
N ALA A 106 7.06 31.02 -16.95
CA ALA A 106 7.58 31.76 -18.08
C ALA A 106 7.45 30.96 -19.36
N ASN A 107 6.27 31.07 -19.99
CA ASN A 107 5.91 30.30 -21.17
C ASN A 107 7.00 30.32 -22.26
N TYR A 108 7.36 31.48 -22.82
CA TYR A 108 8.32 31.56 -23.93
C TYR A 108 9.79 31.50 -23.49
N SER A 109 10.12 32.05 -22.32
CA SER A 109 11.52 32.26 -21.89
C SER A 109 12.26 30.96 -21.57
N TYR A 110 11.56 29.85 -21.29
CA TYR A 110 12.19 28.54 -21.10
C TYR A 110 12.41 27.74 -22.39
N ALA A 111 11.95 28.23 -23.55
CA ALA A 111 11.92 27.45 -24.80
C ALA A 111 13.26 26.81 -25.18
N LYS A 112 14.37 27.55 -25.03
CA LYS A 112 15.73 27.05 -25.28
C LYS A 112 16.11 25.89 -24.35
N ARG A 113 15.81 26.01 -23.05
CA ARG A 113 16.15 25.00 -22.04
C ARG A 113 15.26 23.76 -22.13
N ILE A 114 13.97 23.94 -22.42
CA ILE A 114 13.05 22.83 -22.71
C ILE A 114 13.55 22.04 -23.92
N LEU A 115 13.90 22.72 -25.01
CA LEU A 115 14.44 22.07 -26.21
C LEU A 115 15.67 21.21 -25.89
N TRP A 116 16.64 21.76 -25.16
CA TRP A 116 17.86 21.02 -24.83
C TRP A 116 17.59 19.82 -23.94
N HIS A 117 16.70 19.97 -22.96
CA HIS A 117 16.24 18.84 -22.16
C HIS A 117 15.57 17.77 -23.03
N ASP A 118 14.67 18.15 -23.93
CA ASP A 118 13.99 17.22 -24.83
C ASP A 118 14.97 16.50 -25.77
N LEU A 119 15.97 17.20 -26.33
CA LEU A 119 16.98 16.59 -27.19
C LEU A 119 17.79 15.49 -26.48
N GLU A 120 17.97 15.61 -25.17
CA GLU A 120 18.75 14.70 -24.33
C GLU A 120 17.91 13.54 -23.76
N PHE A 121 16.69 13.83 -23.30
CA PHE A 121 15.89 12.89 -22.50
C PHE A 121 14.59 12.43 -23.15
N ASN A 122 14.11 13.08 -24.21
CA ASN A 122 12.83 12.73 -24.84
C ASN A 122 13.05 11.80 -26.04
N ASP A 123 12.42 10.61 -25.98
CA ASP A 123 12.55 9.58 -27.01
C ASP A 123 12.05 10.03 -28.39
N GLU A 124 11.05 10.92 -28.45
CA GLU A 124 10.53 11.45 -29.72
C GLU A 124 11.56 12.32 -30.46
N PHE A 125 12.52 12.89 -29.73
CA PHE A 125 13.59 13.72 -30.30
C PHE A 125 14.81 12.91 -30.73
N LYS A 126 15.00 11.69 -30.21
CA LYS A 126 16.20 10.86 -30.49
C LYS A 126 16.45 10.60 -31.98
N PRO A 127 15.44 10.27 -32.82
CA PRO A 127 15.65 10.12 -34.27
C PRO A 127 16.32 11.32 -34.93
N TYR A 128 16.03 12.52 -34.41
CA TYR A 128 16.52 13.78 -34.95
C TYR A 128 17.81 14.25 -34.25
N SER A 129 17.98 13.98 -32.95
CA SER A 129 19.13 14.44 -32.14
C SER A 129 20.31 13.46 -32.16
N ALA A 130 20.07 12.15 -32.07
CA ALA A 130 21.09 11.11 -32.13
C ALA A 130 21.25 10.56 -33.56
N GLY A 131 20.15 10.54 -34.32
CA GLY A 131 20.07 9.90 -35.63
C GLY A 131 19.52 8.48 -35.54
N GLU A 132 19.14 7.94 -36.69
CA GLU A 132 18.66 6.55 -36.82
C GLU A 132 19.67 5.69 -37.58
N ALA A 133 19.62 4.38 -37.38
CA ALA A 133 20.53 3.45 -38.06
C ALA A 133 20.39 3.48 -39.60
N ALA A 134 19.21 3.86 -40.10
CA ALA A 134 18.89 3.91 -41.53
C ALA A 134 19.03 5.31 -42.16
N GLU A 135 19.67 6.26 -41.48
CA GLU A 135 19.78 7.64 -41.98
C GLU A 135 20.71 7.80 -43.19
N THR A 136 20.43 8.79 -44.03
CA THR A 136 21.30 9.11 -45.17
C THR A 136 22.57 9.84 -44.71
N ALA A 137 23.63 9.74 -45.51
CA ALA A 137 24.89 10.46 -45.23
C ALA A 137 24.69 11.98 -45.12
N GLU A 138 23.79 12.54 -45.92
CA GLU A 138 23.44 13.97 -45.89
C GLU A 138 22.76 14.36 -44.57
N MET A 139 21.79 13.57 -44.09
CA MET A 139 21.14 13.80 -42.79
C MET A 139 22.13 13.70 -41.63
N LYS A 140 23.10 12.79 -41.72
CA LYS A 140 24.18 12.66 -40.74
C LYS A 140 25.11 13.86 -40.71
N MET A 141 25.49 14.39 -41.87
CA MET A 141 26.33 15.60 -41.99
C MET A 141 25.59 16.86 -41.51
N GLY A 142 24.30 17.00 -41.84
CA GLY A 142 23.45 18.08 -41.34
C GLY A 142 23.37 18.07 -39.81
N ARG A 143 23.10 16.91 -39.22
CA ARG A 143 23.06 16.76 -37.76
C ARG A 143 24.41 17.06 -37.10
N HIS A 144 25.53 16.62 -37.68
CA HIS A 144 26.85 16.93 -37.14
C HIS A 144 27.13 18.44 -37.15
N SER A 145 26.78 19.13 -38.25
CA SER A 145 26.93 20.57 -38.38
C SER A 145 26.03 21.33 -37.40
N ARG A 146 24.79 20.87 -37.21
CA ARG A 146 23.86 21.40 -36.21
C ARG A 146 24.42 21.25 -34.80
N LYS A 147 24.93 20.07 -34.42
CA LYS A 147 25.53 19.85 -33.09
C LYS A 147 26.71 20.79 -32.80
N LYS A 148 27.54 21.06 -33.81
CA LYS A 148 28.62 22.05 -33.69
C LYS A 148 28.08 23.46 -33.42
N ALA A 149 26.99 23.84 -34.08
CA ALA A 149 26.34 25.12 -33.82
C ALA A 149 25.71 25.18 -32.41
N GLU A 150 25.11 24.08 -31.96
CA GLU A 150 24.58 23.92 -30.60
C GLU A 150 25.66 24.07 -29.53
N GLU A 151 26.85 23.52 -29.75
CA GLU A 151 28.01 23.69 -28.84
C GLU A 151 28.40 25.16 -28.71
N TYR A 152 28.50 25.90 -29.81
CA TYR A 152 28.74 27.35 -29.78
C TYR A 152 27.62 28.09 -29.04
N PHE A 153 26.36 27.69 -29.23
CA PHE A 153 25.23 28.33 -28.58
C PHE A 153 25.21 28.07 -27.06
N LYS A 154 25.56 26.85 -26.63
CA LYS A 154 25.67 26.45 -25.22
C LYS A 154 26.73 27.25 -24.46
N ILE A 155 27.87 27.55 -25.08
CA ILE A 155 28.95 28.34 -24.45
C ILE A 155 28.77 29.86 -24.58
N GLY A 156 27.65 30.33 -25.13
CA GLY A 156 27.38 31.76 -25.32
C GLY A 156 28.13 32.41 -26.48
N ASN A 157 28.74 31.63 -27.38
CA ASN A 157 29.38 32.16 -28.59
C ASN A 157 28.34 32.39 -29.70
N ILE A 158 27.50 33.39 -29.51
CA ILE A 158 26.29 33.64 -30.30
C ILE A 158 26.60 33.85 -31.79
N GLU A 159 27.66 34.58 -32.13
CA GLU A 159 27.95 34.90 -33.53
C GLU A 159 28.40 33.67 -34.32
N ASN A 160 29.29 32.86 -33.74
CA ASN A 160 29.71 31.61 -34.37
C ASN A 160 28.57 30.58 -34.41
N ALA A 161 27.72 30.53 -33.37
CA ALA A 161 26.52 29.71 -33.40
C ALA A 161 25.62 30.10 -34.56
N TYR A 162 25.34 31.40 -34.71
CA TYR A 162 24.49 31.93 -35.78
C TYR A 162 25.02 31.60 -37.18
N ILE A 163 26.30 31.90 -37.44
CA ILE A 163 26.93 31.61 -38.74
C ILE A 163 26.93 30.10 -39.01
N THR A 164 27.18 29.26 -38.01
CA THR A 164 27.23 27.81 -38.19
C THR A 164 25.84 27.23 -38.45
N PHE A 165 24.82 27.68 -37.72
CA PHE A 165 23.44 27.27 -37.99
C PHE A 165 22.98 27.75 -39.38
N LEU A 166 23.28 28.99 -39.77
CA LEU A 166 22.92 29.53 -41.09
C LEU A 166 23.52 28.68 -42.22
N ASN A 167 24.83 28.41 -42.15
CA ASN A 167 25.51 27.54 -43.12
C ASN A 167 24.96 26.11 -43.12
N THR A 168 24.46 25.63 -41.99
CA THR A 168 23.85 24.29 -41.88
C THR A 168 22.50 24.28 -42.59
N GLU A 169 21.66 25.29 -42.37
CA GLU A 169 20.35 25.42 -43.03
C GLU A 169 20.48 25.57 -44.55
N GLU A 170 21.43 26.38 -45.03
CA GLU A 170 21.70 26.56 -46.47
C GLU A 170 22.16 25.27 -47.16
N LYS A 171 22.97 24.45 -46.48
CA LYS A 171 23.54 23.21 -47.05
C LYS A 171 22.66 21.98 -46.85
N HIS A 172 21.85 21.98 -45.81
CA HIS A 172 21.03 20.85 -45.37
C HIS A 172 19.59 21.33 -45.10
N TYR A 173 18.94 21.74 -46.18
CA TYR A 173 17.60 22.31 -46.15
C TYR A 173 16.57 21.34 -45.54
N GLY A 174 15.69 21.85 -44.70
CA GLY A 174 14.61 21.06 -44.09
C GLY A 174 14.92 20.47 -42.70
N ASP A 175 16.08 20.76 -42.09
CA ASP A 175 16.33 20.49 -40.67
C ASP A 175 15.52 21.47 -39.79
N PHE A 176 14.35 21.01 -39.33
CA PHE A 176 13.45 21.80 -38.50
C PHE A 176 14.04 22.18 -37.13
N LEU A 177 14.95 21.38 -36.57
CA LEU A 177 15.61 21.69 -35.30
C LEU A 177 16.64 22.81 -35.48
N CYS A 178 17.31 22.84 -36.63
CA CYS A 178 18.18 23.94 -37.03
C CYS A 178 17.37 25.23 -37.19
N CYS A 179 16.27 25.19 -37.94
CA CYS A 179 15.39 26.35 -38.12
C CYS A 179 14.81 26.85 -36.79
N TYR A 180 14.34 25.95 -35.91
CA TYR A 180 13.78 26.35 -34.62
C TYR A 180 14.81 27.08 -33.74
N GLN A 181 16.05 26.57 -33.68
CA GLN A 181 17.12 27.18 -32.91
C GLN A 181 17.63 28.50 -33.52
N LEU A 182 17.66 28.61 -34.85
CA LEU A 182 17.88 29.89 -35.54
C LEU A 182 16.79 30.91 -35.18
N GLY A 183 15.54 30.47 -35.13
CA GLY A 183 14.41 31.29 -34.68
C GLY A 183 14.62 31.82 -33.27
N LEU A 184 14.97 30.93 -32.32
CA LEU A 184 15.27 31.31 -30.93
C LEU A 184 16.45 32.27 -30.82
N LEU A 185 17.55 32.04 -31.56
CA LEU A 185 18.73 32.90 -31.55
C LEU A 185 18.39 34.29 -32.13
N CYS A 186 17.71 34.35 -33.27
CA CYS A 186 17.26 35.60 -33.86
C CYS A 186 16.33 36.37 -32.91
N PHE A 187 15.42 35.66 -32.23
CA PHE A 187 14.45 36.28 -31.31
C PHE A 187 15.08 36.78 -30.02
N PHE A 188 15.82 35.95 -29.28
CA PHE A 188 16.33 36.30 -27.95
C PHE A 188 17.67 37.06 -28.01
N GLU A 189 18.60 36.60 -28.85
CA GLU A 189 19.99 37.09 -28.82
C GLU A 189 20.22 38.27 -29.78
N LYS A 190 19.58 38.25 -30.96
CA LYS A 190 19.75 39.31 -31.98
C LYS A 190 18.62 40.35 -32.02
N GLY A 191 17.44 40.04 -31.47
CA GLY A 191 16.28 40.95 -31.52
C GLY A 191 15.71 41.17 -32.94
N ASP A 192 15.98 40.27 -33.87
CA ASP A 192 15.54 40.35 -35.27
C ASP A 192 14.25 39.53 -35.48
N HIS A 193 13.11 40.21 -35.39
CA HIS A 193 11.80 39.56 -35.52
C HIS A 193 11.50 39.03 -36.92
N GLU A 194 11.98 39.70 -37.98
CA GLU A 194 11.69 39.27 -39.36
C GLU A 194 12.39 37.94 -39.64
N ARG A 195 13.67 37.83 -39.29
CA ARG A 195 14.42 36.57 -39.42
C ARG A 195 13.88 35.50 -38.47
N ALA A 196 13.58 35.86 -37.23
CA ALA A 196 13.01 34.92 -36.27
C ALA A 196 11.70 34.32 -36.79
N LEU A 197 10.78 35.17 -37.27
CA LEU A 197 9.50 34.74 -37.83
C LEU A 197 9.69 33.81 -39.03
N ASN A 198 10.59 34.15 -39.96
CA ASN A 198 10.87 33.31 -41.12
C ASN A 198 11.37 31.91 -40.70
N TYR A 199 12.32 31.85 -39.77
CA TYR A 199 12.85 30.56 -39.30
C TYR A 199 11.84 29.75 -38.50
N PHE A 200 10.98 30.38 -37.69
CA PHE A 200 9.89 29.68 -37.02
C PHE A 200 8.83 29.14 -38.01
N LEU A 201 8.50 29.89 -39.06
CA LEU A 201 7.61 29.40 -40.13
C LEU A 201 8.23 28.18 -40.85
N MET A 202 9.53 28.22 -41.15
CA MET A 202 10.25 27.09 -41.74
C MET A 202 10.29 25.89 -40.79
N ALA A 203 10.58 26.11 -39.51
CA ALA A 203 10.57 25.06 -38.49
C ALA A 203 9.20 24.38 -38.41
N ALA A 204 8.12 25.16 -38.30
CA ALA A 204 6.76 24.63 -38.29
C ALA A 204 6.45 23.82 -39.56
N LYS A 205 6.75 24.38 -40.74
CA LYS A 205 6.52 23.69 -42.02
C LYS A 205 7.21 22.33 -42.09
N TYR A 206 8.46 22.24 -41.64
CA TYR A 206 9.24 20.99 -41.74
C TYR A 206 8.95 19.99 -40.62
N SER A 207 8.45 20.44 -39.46
CA SER A 207 8.12 19.58 -38.32
C SER A 207 6.67 19.10 -38.29
N GLN A 208 5.77 19.68 -39.10
CA GLN A 208 4.31 19.44 -39.05
C GLN A 208 3.91 17.96 -38.97
N SER A 209 4.54 17.08 -39.74
CA SER A 209 4.26 15.63 -39.76
C SER A 209 5.30 14.79 -39.02
N LYS A 210 6.29 15.42 -38.40
CA LYS A 210 7.49 14.76 -37.86
C LYS A 210 7.59 14.85 -36.34
N LEU A 211 7.34 16.04 -35.79
CA LEU A 211 7.48 16.29 -34.37
C LEU A 211 6.50 17.38 -33.91
N LYS A 212 5.40 16.94 -33.29
CA LYS A 212 4.29 17.79 -32.87
C LYS A 212 4.76 18.95 -31.97
N ASN A 213 5.64 18.68 -31.01
CA ASN A 213 6.11 19.69 -30.05
C ASN A 213 6.81 20.86 -30.75
N ILE A 214 7.71 20.60 -31.69
CA ILE A 214 8.40 21.69 -32.43
C ILE A 214 7.42 22.44 -33.32
N TYR A 215 6.47 21.75 -33.95
CA TYR A 215 5.44 22.41 -34.75
C TYR A 215 4.61 23.39 -33.89
N VAL A 216 4.12 22.94 -32.74
CA VAL A 216 3.32 23.74 -31.81
C VAL A 216 4.14 24.93 -31.30
N HIS A 217 5.34 24.70 -30.78
CA HIS A 217 6.18 25.77 -30.24
C HIS A 217 6.56 26.80 -31.31
N SER A 218 6.97 26.37 -32.51
CA SER A 218 7.32 27.28 -33.60
C SER A 218 6.12 28.14 -34.01
N THR A 219 4.94 27.53 -34.13
CA THR A 219 3.70 28.24 -34.49
C THR A 219 3.31 29.27 -33.42
N LEU A 220 3.54 28.96 -32.13
CA LEU A 220 3.31 29.92 -31.04
C LEU A 220 4.31 31.07 -31.02
N PHE A 221 5.58 30.83 -31.36
CA PHE A 221 6.52 31.93 -31.55
C PHE A 221 6.14 32.83 -32.74
N CYS A 222 5.62 32.26 -33.84
CA CYS A 222 5.03 33.07 -34.91
C CYS A 222 3.87 33.92 -34.39
N ALA A 223 2.96 33.32 -33.62
CA ALA A 223 1.83 34.04 -33.03
C ALA A 223 2.27 35.18 -32.11
N LEU A 224 3.27 34.93 -31.25
CA LEU A 224 3.88 35.93 -30.39
C LEU A 224 4.47 37.09 -31.22
N ILE A 225 5.27 36.81 -32.24
CA ILE A 225 5.90 37.85 -33.06
C ILE A 225 4.83 38.70 -33.76
N TYR A 226 3.82 38.08 -34.38
CA TYR A 226 2.73 38.82 -35.01
C TYR A 226 1.97 39.70 -34.02
N ARG A 227 1.75 39.21 -32.79
CA ARG A 227 1.11 39.97 -31.71
C ARG A 227 1.95 41.16 -31.27
N LEU A 228 3.26 40.98 -31.12
CA LEU A 228 4.21 42.06 -30.78
C LEU A 228 4.26 43.12 -31.89
N MET A 229 4.27 42.71 -33.16
CA MET A 229 4.17 43.62 -34.31
C MET A 229 2.86 44.39 -34.30
N ALA A 230 1.74 43.73 -33.99
CA ALA A 230 0.43 44.35 -33.92
C ALA A 230 0.35 45.42 -32.83
N ALA A 231 0.82 45.09 -31.62
CA ALA A 231 0.94 46.04 -30.52
C ALA A 231 1.92 47.20 -30.84
N GLY A 232 2.95 46.91 -31.63
CA GLY A 232 3.96 47.87 -32.10
C GLY A 232 3.54 48.77 -33.27
N GLY A 233 2.26 48.78 -33.65
CA GLY A 233 1.73 49.67 -34.67
C GLY A 233 1.59 49.04 -36.06
N VAL A 234 1.46 47.71 -36.15
CA VAL A 234 1.07 46.97 -37.37
C VAL A 234 -0.22 46.17 -37.13
N PRO A 235 -1.39 46.83 -36.94
CA PRO A 235 -2.62 46.17 -36.49
C PRO A 235 -3.10 45.04 -37.41
N GLU A 236 -2.73 45.11 -38.69
CA GLU A 236 -2.95 44.08 -39.71
C GLU A 236 -2.42 42.70 -39.30
N SER A 237 -1.54 42.61 -38.30
CA SER A 237 -0.90 41.37 -37.82
C SER A 237 -1.71 40.62 -36.75
N TYR A 238 -2.75 41.24 -36.17
CA TYR A 238 -3.59 40.58 -35.16
C TYR A 238 -4.29 39.31 -35.66
N PRO A 239 -4.89 39.27 -36.87
CA PRO A 239 -5.52 38.06 -37.39
C PRO A 239 -4.53 36.89 -37.53
N GLN A 240 -3.29 37.16 -37.94
CA GLN A 240 -2.22 36.17 -38.11
C GLN A 240 -1.80 35.62 -36.75
N ALA A 241 -1.68 36.48 -35.73
CA ALA A 241 -1.40 36.07 -34.36
C ALA A 241 -2.49 35.13 -33.81
N ALA A 242 -3.76 35.50 -33.99
CA ALA A 242 -4.89 34.69 -33.55
C ALA A 242 -4.98 33.36 -34.31
N ALA A 243 -4.78 33.37 -35.63
CA ALA A 243 -4.82 32.17 -36.46
C ALA A 243 -3.69 31.19 -36.11
N ALA A 244 -2.46 31.68 -35.96
CA ALA A 244 -1.33 30.84 -35.59
C ALA A 244 -1.50 30.24 -34.17
N ALA A 245 -1.91 31.06 -33.19
CA ALA A 245 -2.13 30.54 -31.84
C ALA A 245 -3.28 29.51 -31.78
N LYS A 246 -4.36 29.77 -32.51
CA LYS A 246 -5.48 28.82 -32.65
C LYS A 246 -5.02 27.51 -33.29
N GLN A 247 -4.24 27.58 -34.36
CA GLN A 247 -3.71 26.39 -35.05
C GLN A 247 -2.81 25.55 -34.14
N ALA A 248 -1.97 26.19 -33.32
CA ALA A 248 -1.17 25.51 -32.31
C ALA A 248 -2.04 24.81 -31.25
N TYR A 249 -3.06 25.51 -30.74
CA TYR A 249 -4.03 24.95 -29.80
C TYR A 249 -4.83 23.78 -30.38
N GLU A 250 -5.34 23.89 -31.61
CA GLU A 250 -6.09 22.81 -32.27
C GLU A 250 -5.22 21.58 -32.55
N THR A 251 -3.92 21.77 -32.74
CA THR A 251 -2.98 20.67 -32.95
C THR A 251 -2.64 19.92 -31.65
N ASP A 252 -2.60 20.63 -30.53
CA ASP A 252 -2.36 20.02 -29.22
C ASP A 252 -3.16 20.73 -28.11
N PRO A 253 -4.46 20.43 -27.96
CA PRO A 253 -5.35 21.14 -27.04
C PRO A 253 -4.99 20.98 -25.56
N GLU A 254 -4.24 19.93 -25.21
CA GLU A 254 -3.77 19.67 -23.84
C GLU A 254 -2.45 20.39 -23.52
N ASN A 255 -1.79 20.97 -24.53
CA ASN A 255 -0.53 21.67 -24.32
C ASN A 255 -0.78 23.00 -23.62
N THR A 256 -0.31 23.11 -22.38
CA THR A 256 -0.42 24.30 -21.52
C THR A 256 0.10 25.57 -22.21
N MET A 257 1.22 25.47 -22.94
CA MET A 257 1.79 26.59 -23.68
C MET A 257 0.88 27.02 -24.85
N ALA A 258 0.21 26.08 -25.52
CA ALA A 258 -0.72 26.35 -26.62
C ALA A 258 -2.05 26.95 -26.14
N ILE A 259 -2.64 26.41 -25.07
CA ILE A 259 -3.83 26.97 -24.42
C ILE A 259 -3.56 28.43 -24.04
N TYR A 260 -2.41 28.68 -23.38
CA TYR A 260 -2.09 30.02 -22.91
C TYR A 260 -1.76 30.98 -24.04
N GLY A 261 -0.97 30.58 -25.03
CA GLY A 261 -0.68 31.39 -26.19
C GLY A 261 -1.94 31.79 -26.98
N TYR A 262 -2.93 30.88 -27.06
CA TYR A 262 -4.23 31.20 -27.64
C TYR A 262 -5.02 32.21 -26.81
N ALA A 263 -5.09 32.03 -25.48
CA ALA A 263 -5.71 32.99 -24.58
C ALA A 263 -5.08 34.40 -24.67
N GLN A 264 -3.75 34.48 -24.74
CA GLN A 264 -3.01 35.73 -24.94
C GLN A 264 -3.38 36.42 -26.26
N SER A 265 -3.46 35.65 -27.36
CA SER A 265 -3.85 36.21 -28.67
C SER A 265 -5.31 36.68 -28.71
N LEU A 266 -6.22 35.99 -28.02
CA LEU A 266 -7.62 36.43 -27.90
C LEU A 266 -7.73 37.72 -27.07
N ALA A 267 -7.00 37.81 -25.95
CA ALA A 267 -7.00 38.98 -25.07
C ALA A 267 -6.44 40.24 -25.74
N CYS A 268 -5.42 40.08 -26.59
CA CYS A 268 -4.82 41.18 -27.34
C CYS A 268 -5.63 41.59 -28.59
N SER A 269 -6.61 40.80 -29.02
CA SER A 269 -7.37 41.05 -30.24
C SER A 269 -8.18 42.36 -30.15
N PRO A 270 -8.34 43.13 -31.25
CA PRO A 270 -9.26 44.26 -31.30
C PRO A 270 -10.71 43.91 -30.94
N SER A 271 -11.09 42.64 -31.07
CA SER A 271 -12.41 42.12 -30.71
C SER A 271 -12.44 41.41 -29.35
N TYR A 272 -11.49 41.70 -28.44
CA TYR A 272 -11.37 40.99 -27.16
C TYR A 272 -12.68 40.94 -26.35
N ILE A 273 -13.52 41.98 -26.41
CA ILE A 273 -14.79 42.08 -25.67
C ILE A 273 -15.73 40.90 -26.00
N SER A 274 -15.85 40.51 -27.27
CA SER A 274 -16.70 39.37 -27.66
C SER A 274 -16.05 38.01 -27.35
N LEU A 275 -14.77 38.00 -27.01
CA LEU A 275 -13.95 36.81 -26.76
C LEU A 275 -13.66 36.59 -25.28
N VAL A 276 -14.02 37.54 -24.39
CA VAL A 276 -13.75 37.50 -22.94
C VAL A 276 -14.12 36.15 -22.32
N GLN A 277 -15.31 35.63 -22.61
CA GLN A 277 -15.78 34.39 -22.00
C GLN A 277 -14.94 33.19 -22.44
N GLN A 278 -14.53 33.15 -23.71
CA GLN A 278 -13.65 32.11 -24.23
C GLN A 278 -12.25 32.21 -23.60
N THR A 279 -11.68 33.42 -23.55
CA THR A 279 -10.40 33.66 -22.90
C THR A 279 -10.44 33.22 -21.43
N ARG A 280 -11.48 33.61 -20.69
CA ARG A 280 -11.66 33.21 -19.29
C ARG A 280 -11.73 31.70 -19.12
N SER A 281 -12.45 31.00 -20.00
CA SER A 281 -12.54 29.54 -19.98
C SER A 281 -11.17 28.88 -20.14
N LEU A 282 -10.35 29.37 -21.08
CA LEU A 282 -8.99 28.84 -21.30
C LEU A 282 -8.05 29.13 -20.12
N LEU A 283 -8.17 30.32 -19.51
CA LEU A 283 -7.37 30.67 -18.34
C LEU A 283 -7.77 29.86 -17.11
N MET A 284 -9.06 29.56 -16.91
CA MET A 284 -9.49 28.68 -15.82
C MET A 284 -8.97 27.25 -15.99
N ASP A 285 -9.02 26.68 -17.19
CA ASP A 285 -8.47 25.34 -17.46
C ASP A 285 -6.97 25.26 -17.07
N LEU A 286 -6.21 26.32 -17.36
CA LEU A 286 -4.79 26.40 -16.97
C LEU A 286 -4.59 26.43 -15.45
N ILE A 287 -5.42 27.19 -14.72
CA ILE A 287 -5.33 27.32 -13.26
C ILE A 287 -5.75 26.03 -12.57
N GLU A 288 -6.80 25.36 -13.07
CA GLU A 288 -7.24 24.05 -12.57
C GLU A 288 -6.15 22.99 -12.76
N LYS A 289 -5.47 22.99 -13.92
CA LYS A 289 -4.33 22.09 -14.18
C LYS A 289 -3.10 22.44 -13.34
N ASN A 290 -2.80 23.73 -13.17
CA ASN A 290 -1.67 24.20 -12.38
C ASN A 290 -1.92 25.58 -11.77
N ASP A 291 -2.30 25.62 -10.49
CA ASP A 291 -2.53 26.87 -9.73
C ASP A 291 -1.40 27.92 -9.78
N ILE A 292 -0.15 27.53 -10.04
CA ILE A 292 1.01 28.45 -10.16
C ILE A 292 0.85 29.38 -11.37
N PHE A 293 0.13 28.94 -12.40
CA PHE A 293 -0.08 29.68 -13.65
C PHE A 293 -0.72 31.06 -13.42
N ILE A 294 -1.50 31.20 -12.35
CA ILE A 294 -2.12 32.48 -11.96
C ILE A 294 -1.08 33.60 -11.81
N ILE A 295 0.14 33.27 -11.37
CA ILE A 295 1.20 34.26 -11.15
C ILE A 295 1.64 34.84 -12.49
N GLN A 296 1.90 34.00 -13.48
CA GLN A 296 2.26 34.44 -14.82
C GLN A 296 1.18 35.34 -15.43
N MET A 297 -0.09 34.96 -15.26
CA MET A 297 -1.21 35.74 -15.78
C MET A 297 -1.27 37.17 -15.24
N ILE A 298 -0.89 37.41 -13.98
CA ILE A 298 -1.00 38.75 -13.38
C ILE A 298 -0.05 39.75 -14.01
N TYR A 299 1.16 39.33 -14.37
CA TYR A 299 2.17 40.26 -14.87
C TYR A 299 2.33 40.28 -16.38
N ASP A 300 1.82 39.27 -17.11
CA ASP A 300 1.90 39.24 -18.57
C ASP A 300 1.12 40.41 -19.19
N ARG A 301 1.80 41.21 -20.01
CA ARG A 301 1.22 42.40 -20.68
C ARG A 301 0.17 42.06 -21.73
N ALA A 302 0.18 40.81 -22.21
CA ALA A 302 -0.80 40.29 -23.16
C ALA A 302 -2.25 40.36 -22.63
N LEU A 303 -2.44 40.45 -21.30
CA LEU A 303 -3.75 40.49 -20.65
C LEU A 303 -4.15 41.90 -20.19
N ASP A 304 -3.38 42.95 -20.52
CA ASP A 304 -3.65 44.33 -20.06
C ASP A 304 -5.06 44.82 -20.46
N ASN A 305 -5.51 44.46 -21.66
CA ASN A 305 -6.86 44.79 -22.16
C ASN A 305 -7.99 44.18 -21.32
N LEU A 306 -7.70 43.11 -20.57
CA LEU A 306 -8.65 42.38 -19.73
C LEU A 306 -8.45 42.65 -18.24
N SER A 307 -7.73 43.71 -17.87
CA SER A 307 -7.34 43.95 -16.47
C SER A 307 -8.51 43.95 -15.47
N SER A 308 -9.69 44.44 -15.86
CA SER A 308 -10.91 44.42 -15.03
C SER A 308 -11.47 43.00 -14.85
N GLU A 309 -11.56 42.25 -15.94
CA GLU A 309 -12.04 40.88 -15.98
C GLU A 309 -11.08 39.95 -15.22
N MET A 310 -9.77 40.14 -15.40
CA MET A 310 -8.73 39.43 -14.68
C MET A 310 -8.79 39.73 -13.18
N SER A 311 -9.02 40.99 -12.79
CA SER A 311 -9.23 41.35 -11.38
C SER A 311 -10.41 40.60 -10.76
N THR A 312 -11.51 40.48 -11.50
CA THR A 312 -12.70 39.72 -11.08
C THR A 312 -12.39 38.22 -10.99
N LEU A 313 -11.64 37.68 -11.94
CA LEU A 313 -11.19 36.29 -11.95
C LEU A 313 -10.35 35.97 -10.72
N TYR A 314 -9.34 36.79 -10.43
CA TYR A 314 -8.43 36.58 -9.30
C TYR A 314 -9.15 36.66 -7.95
N ASN A 315 -10.06 37.63 -7.79
CA ASN A 315 -10.90 37.72 -6.60
C ASN A 315 -11.81 36.50 -6.44
N GLY A 316 -12.37 35.99 -7.54
CA GLY A 316 -13.17 34.76 -7.54
C GLY A 316 -12.36 33.56 -7.03
N ILE A 317 -11.19 33.32 -7.62
CA ILE A 317 -10.30 32.21 -7.26
C ILE A 317 -9.82 32.31 -5.80
N TYR A 318 -9.47 33.51 -5.36
CA TYR A 318 -9.06 33.75 -3.97
C TYR A 318 -10.20 33.44 -2.99
N ASN A 319 -11.41 33.94 -3.26
CA ASN A 319 -12.57 33.71 -2.39
C ASN A 319 -13.00 32.25 -2.38
N GLU A 320 -12.99 31.57 -3.54
CA GLU A 320 -13.29 30.15 -3.64
C GLU A 320 -12.32 29.30 -2.82
N ALA A 321 -11.01 29.56 -2.93
CA ALA A 321 -10.02 28.84 -2.13
C ALA A 321 -10.20 29.06 -0.61
N LYS A 322 -10.59 30.26 -0.20
CA LYS A 322 -10.89 30.58 1.20
C LYS A 322 -12.14 29.82 1.68
N ILE A 323 -13.21 29.82 0.90
CA ILE A 323 -14.46 29.12 1.22
C ILE A 323 -14.23 27.59 1.28
N ASP A 324 -13.56 27.02 0.27
CA ASP A 324 -13.25 25.59 0.21
C ASP A 324 -12.51 25.09 1.46
N VAL A 325 -11.55 25.87 1.95
CA VAL A 325 -10.80 25.56 3.17
C VAL A 325 -11.68 25.66 4.41
N GLN A 326 -12.53 26.68 4.50
CA GLN A 326 -13.46 26.86 5.62
C GLN A 326 -14.46 25.70 5.69
N GLU A 327 -15.03 25.30 4.56
CA GLU A 327 -15.95 24.17 4.47
C GLU A 327 -15.27 22.84 4.81
N ALA A 328 -14.07 22.59 4.27
CA ALA A 328 -13.31 21.37 4.57
C ALA A 328 -12.90 21.28 6.05
N ALA A 329 -12.54 22.41 6.67
CA ALA A 329 -12.20 22.45 8.09
C ALA A 329 -13.44 22.24 8.97
N ALA A 330 -14.58 22.83 8.60
CA ALA A 330 -15.85 22.61 9.30
C ALA A 330 -16.31 21.14 9.22
N ASP A 331 -16.17 20.51 8.05
CA ASP A 331 -16.46 19.08 7.86
C ASP A 331 -15.53 18.19 8.71
N LEU A 332 -14.23 18.53 8.80
CA LEU A 332 -13.28 17.81 9.66
C LEU A 332 -13.66 17.94 11.14
N GLU A 333 -14.01 19.14 11.60
CA GLU A 333 -14.39 19.41 12.99
C GLU A 333 -15.68 18.69 13.38
N ASP A 334 -16.71 18.70 12.53
CA ASP A 334 -17.95 17.95 12.76
C ASP A 334 -17.68 16.43 12.86
N HIS A 335 -16.83 15.87 11.99
CA HIS A 335 -16.41 14.47 12.08
C HIS A 335 -15.65 14.18 13.39
N LEU A 336 -14.74 15.06 13.80
CA LEU A 336 -13.98 14.91 15.05
C LEU A 336 -14.89 14.94 16.28
N GLN A 337 -15.87 15.85 16.32
CA GLN A 337 -16.82 15.94 17.42
C GLN A 337 -17.69 14.70 17.54
N ARG A 338 -18.18 14.16 16.41
CA ARG A 338 -18.95 12.91 16.39
C ARG A 338 -18.14 11.73 16.89
N LEU A 339 -16.86 11.63 16.48
CA LEU A 339 -15.98 10.53 16.88
C LEU A 339 -15.56 10.62 18.35
N ALA A 340 -15.28 11.83 18.86
CA ALA A 340 -14.95 12.03 20.27
C ALA A 340 -16.13 11.70 21.21
N ALA A 341 -17.38 11.83 20.74
CA ALA A 341 -18.57 11.46 21.50
C ALA A 341 -18.89 9.95 21.47
N ASP A 342 -18.30 9.18 20.55
CA ASP A 342 -18.57 7.75 20.41
C ASP A 342 -17.60 6.93 21.28
N ALA A 343 -18.16 6.21 22.25
CA ALA A 343 -17.42 5.36 23.18
C ALA A 343 -16.56 4.27 22.50
N SER A 344 -16.91 3.88 21.27
CA SER A 344 -16.17 2.91 20.44
C SER A 344 -14.74 3.36 20.15
N TYR A 345 -14.47 4.67 20.22
CA TYR A 345 -13.18 5.27 19.90
C TYR A 345 -12.32 5.59 21.14
N SER A 346 -12.77 5.22 22.34
CA SER A 346 -12.05 5.47 23.60
C SER A 346 -10.60 4.94 23.60
N ALA A 347 -10.33 3.80 22.97
CA ALA A 347 -8.99 3.24 22.81
C ALA A 347 -8.08 4.05 21.86
N MET A 348 -8.66 4.93 21.03
CA MET A 348 -7.96 5.80 20.08
C MET A 348 -7.96 7.28 20.52
N ALA A 349 -8.39 7.58 21.75
CA ALA A 349 -8.55 8.95 22.25
C ALA A 349 -7.30 9.82 22.04
N LEU A 350 -6.10 9.31 22.32
CA LEU A 350 -4.84 10.06 22.11
C LEU A 350 -4.60 10.43 20.64
N LYS A 351 -4.93 9.55 19.69
CA LYS A 351 -4.79 9.83 18.26
C LYS A 351 -5.81 10.88 17.80
N ILE A 352 -7.04 10.80 18.32
CA ILE A 352 -8.12 11.75 18.04
C ILE A 352 -7.79 13.13 18.62
N ASP A 353 -7.29 13.19 19.85
CA ASP A 353 -6.87 14.44 20.50
C ASP A 353 -5.70 15.11 19.77
N ALA A 354 -4.75 14.32 19.23
CA ALA A 354 -3.69 14.85 18.39
C ALA A 354 -4.23 15.51 17.11
N ILE A 355 -5.13 14.82 16.39
CA ILE A 355 -5.80 15.39 15.20
C ILE A 355 -6.61 16.63 15.57
N LYS A 356 -7.30 16.62 16.71
CA LYS A 356 -8.06 17.77 17.21
C LYS A 356 -7.16 18.98 17.51
N THR A 357 -6.00 18.75 18.12
CA THR A 357 -5.02 19.81 18.38
C THR A 357 -4.52 20.42 17.07
N GLU A 358 -4.16 19.59 16.08
CA GLU A 358 -3.76 20.06 14.75
C GLU A 358 -4.89 20.74 13.96
N SER A 359 -6.15 20.34 14.18
CA SER A 359 -7.36 20.97 13.62
C SER A 359 -7.57 22.38 14.20
N HIS A 360 -7.37 22.56 15.50
CA HIS A 360 -7.44 23.88 16.13
C HIS A 360 -6.35 24.84 15.62
N GLU A 361 -5.12 24.34 15.43
CA GLU A 361 -4.05 25.12 14.80
C GLU A 361 -4.38 25.51 13.34
N LEU A 362 -5.01 24.60 12.59
CA LEU A 362 -5.52 24.88 11.26
C LEU A 362 -6.56 25.98 11.26
N ALA A 363 -7.57 25.90 12.14
CA ALA A 363 -8.65 26.87 12.24
C ALA A 363 -8.10 28.29 12.52
N ALA A 364 -7.13 28.41 13.43
CA ALA A 364 -6.45 29.68 13.70
C ALA A 364 -5.73 30.26 12.46
N GLY A 365 -5.19 29.39 11.61
CA GLY A 365 -4.58 29.79 10.33
C GLY A 365 -5.59 30.29 9.29
N ILE A 366 -6.82 29.78 9.31
CA ILE A 366 -7.90 30.16 8.38
C ILE A 366 -8.53 31.51 8.73
N GLU A 367 -8.57 31.85 10.02
CA GLU A 367 -9.11 33.13 10.51
C GLU A 367 -8.19 34.32 10.21
N SER A 368 -6.90 34.07 9.93
CA SER A 368 -5.97 35.11 9.47
C SER A 368 -6.23 35.51 8.01
N ASP A 369 -5.97 36.78 7.65
CA ASP A 369 -5.94 37.23 6.25
C ASP A 369 -4.74 36.58 5.52
N GLY A 370 -4.92 35.32 5.15
CA GLY A 370 -3.96 34.49 4.45
C GLY A 370 -3.96 34.77 2.95
N SER A 371 -2.83 34.49 2.32
CA SER A 371 -2.69 34.52 0.87
C SER A 371 -3.31 33.29 0.21
N TYR A 372 -3.61 33.36 -1.09
CA TYR A 372 -4.17 32.23 -1.86
C TYR A 372 -3.36 30.93 -1.68
N PHE A 373 -2.04 30.97 -1.84
CA PHE A 373 -1.21 29.77 -1.71
C PHE A 373 -1.12 29.26 -0.26
N GLN A 374 -1.36 30.11 0.73
CA GLN A 374 -1.54 29.67 2.12
C GLN A 374 -2.86 28.90 2.28
N PHE A 375 -3.97 29.37 1.72
CA PHE A 375 -5.23 28.60 1.73
C PHE A 375 -5.08 27.26 1.02
N ILE A 376 -4.43 27.20 -0.14
CA ILE A 376 -4.14 25.92 -0.81
C ILE A 376 -3.32 24.98 0.08
N ALA A 377 -2.32 25.49 0.80
CA ALA A 377 -1.51 24.69 1.74
C ALA A 377 -2.35 24.19 2.93
N LEU A 378 -3.20 25.06 3.51
CA LEU A 378 -4.12 24.69 4.59
C LEU A 378 -5.10 23.61 4.14
N ARG A 379 -5.70 23.73 2.95
CA ARG A 379 -6.59 22.72 2.36
C ARG A 379 -5.96 21.33 2.34
N ARG A 380 -4.69 21.24 1.94
CA ARG A 380 -3.96 19.97 1.88
C ARG A 380 -3.66 19.42 3.26
N LYS A 381 -3.34 20.27 4.23
CA LYS A 381 -3.17 19.85 5.63
C LYS A 381 -4.50 19.34 6.18
N THR A 382 -5.62 20.01 5.92
CA THR A 382 -6.98 19.54 6.26
C THR A 382 -7.27 18.16 5.65
N GLN A 383 -6.96 17.97 4.36
CA GLN A 383 -7.16 16.66 3.71
C GLN A 383 -6.32 15.55 4.36
N LYS A 384 -5.06 15.81 4.69
CA LYS A 384 -4.21 14.83 5.40
C LYS A 384 -4.76 14.44 6.77
N LEU A 385 -5.29 15.41 7.51
CA LEU A 385 -5.95 15.12 8.79
C LEU A 385 -7.22 14.31 8.58
N LYS A 386 -8.02 14.62 7.56
CA LYS A 386 -9.20 13.83 7.18
C LYS A 386 -8.82 12.39 6.82
N ASP A 387 -7.77 12.18 6.03
CA ASP A 387 -7.29 10.84 5.69
C ASP A 387 -6.81 10.07 6.94
N SER A 388 -6.13 10.76 7.86
CA SER A 388 -5.70 10.19 9.15
C SER A 388 -6.90 9.79 10.02
N LEU A 389 -7.95 10.61 10.02
CA LEU A 389 -9.19 10.32 10.73
C LEU A 389 -9.92 9.11 10.13
N LEU A 390 -10.00 9.03 8.80
CA LEU A 390 -10.56 7.88 8.09
C LEU A 390 -9.80 6.59 8.38
N ALA A 391 -8.47 6.66 8.54
CA ALA A 391 -7.66 5.51 8.96
C ALA A 391 -8.02 5.03 10.37
N ILE A 392 -8.27 5.96 11.31
CA ILE A 392 -8.74 5.62 12.67
C ILE A 392 -10.12 4.95 12.61
N ILE A 393 -11.05 5.50 11.82
CA ILE A 393 -12.39 4.92 11.62
C ILE A 393 -12.30 3.49 11.10
N LYS A 394 -11.44 3.27 10.10
CA LYS A 394 -11.17 1.94 9.55
C LYS A 394 -10.59 1.01 10.62
N GLU A 395 -9.59 1.45 11.37
CA GLU A 395 -8.94 0.66 12.42
C GLU A 395 -9.93 0.23 13.52
N VAL A 396 -10.80 1.13 13.97
CA VAL A 396 -11.83 0.82 14.98
C VAL A 396 -12.89 -0.13 14.41
N THR A 397 -13.30 0.07 13.16
CA THR A 397 -14.24 -0.84 12.47
C THR A 397 -13.66 -2.24 12.33
N ASP A 398 -12.39 -2.35 11.94
CA ASP A 398 -11.68 -3.62 11.81
C ASP A 398 -11.49 -4.31 13.16
N ASN A 399 -11.18 -3.54 14.22
CA ASN A 399 -11.10 -4.06 15.60
C ASN A 399 -12.45 -4.63 16.07
N LYS A 400 -13.56 -3.93 15.81
CA LYS A 400 -14.90 -4.41 16.17
C LYS A 400 -15.27 -5.67 15.40
N ASN A 401 -15.06 -5.67 14.09
CA ASN A 401 -15.30 -6.83 13.22
C ASN A 401 -14.46 -8.04 13.62
N PHE A 402 -13.21 -7.82 14.06
CA PHE A 402 -12.35 -8.87 14.57
C PHE A 402 -12.80 -9.37 15.94
N ALA A 403 -13.20 -8.49 16.86
CA ALA A 403 -13.70 -8.90 18.18
C ALA A 403 -14.96 -9.77 18.08
N GLU A 404 -15.91 -9.39 17.22
CA GLU A 404 -17.11 -10.20 16.94
C GLU A 404 -16.75 -11.56 16.33
N PHE A 405 -15.78 -11.57 15.41
CA PHE A 405 -15.30 -12.81 14.80
C PHE A 405 -14.55 -13.70 15.80
N LYS A 406 -13.73 -13.12 16.68
CA LYS A 406 -13.03 -13.82 17.75
C LYS A 406 -14.01 -14.50 18.70
N SER A 407 -15.05 -13.79 19.15
CA SER A 407 -16.09 -14.38 20.02
C SER A 407 -16.81 -15.56 19.34
N PHE A 408 -17.09 -15.44 18.04
CA PHE A 408 -17.63 -16.55 17.25
C PHE A 408 -16.67 -17.75 17.18
N LEU A 409 -15.38 -17.51 16.97
CA LEU A 409 -14.36 -18.56 16.93
C LEU A 409 -14.14 -19.23 18.28
N GLU A 410 -14.12 -18.48 19.38
CA GLU A 410 -14.06 -19.02 20.74
C GLU A 410 -15.24 -19.96 21.01
N LYS A 411 -16.46 -19.55 20.63
CA LYS A 411 -17.66 -20.39 20.74
C LYS A 411 -17.56 -21.66 19.90
N ILE A 412 -17.09 -21.55 18.65
CA ILE A 412 -16.89 -22.71 17.76
C ILE A 412 -15.85 -23.66 18.33
N THR A 413 -14.76 -23.14 18.90
CA THR A 413 -13.66 -23.95 19.43
C THR A 413 -14.10 -24.73 20.66
N LEU A 414 -14.88 -24.11 21.54
CA LEU A 414 -15.52 -24.79 22.68
C LEU A 414 -16.46 -25.91 22.21
N GLN A 415 -17.36 -25.63 21.28
CA GLN A 415 -18.29 -26.63 20.74
C GLN A 415 -17.56 -27.78 20.03
N PHE A 416 -16.53 -27.47 19.25
CA PHE A 416 -15.69 -28.47 18.61
C PHE A 416 -15.02 -29.37 19.64
N ASN A 417 -14.42 -28.80 20.68
CA ASN A 417 -13.73 -29.57 21.72
C ASN A 417 -14.70 -30.42 22.56
N GLU A 418 -15.90 -29.92 22.85
CA GLU A 418 -16.94 -30.69 23.54
C GLU A 418 -17.42 -31.87 22.68
N GLU A 419 -17.80 -31.64 21.43
CA GLU A 419 -18.25 -32.69 20.51
C GLU A 419 -17.14 -33.72 20.24
N LEU A 420 -15.91 -33.25 19.99
CA LEU A 420 -14.78 -34.12 19.74
C LEU A 420 -14.45 -35.00 20.94
N ASN A 421 -14.34 -34.43 22.15
CA ASN A 421 -13.88 -35.18 23.32
C ASN A 421 -15.01 -36.00 23.98
N ASN A 422 -16.21 -35.44 24.11
CA ASN A 422 -17.29 -36.06 24.88
C ASN A 422 -18.21 -36.93 24.02
N GLU A 423 -18.41 -36.63 22.74
CA GLU A 423 -19.33 -37.39 21.88
C GLU A 423 -18.57 -38.36 20.96
N VAL A 424 -17.47 -37.89 20.34
CA VAL A 424 -16.74 -38.67 19.33
C VAL A 424 -15.67 -39.56 19.95
N LEU A 425 -14.81 -38.99 20.81
CA LEU A 425 -13.65 -39.71 21.34
C LEU A 425 -13.93 -40.50 22.61
N MET A 426 -14.95 -40.14 23.40
CA MET A 426 -15.24 -40.73 24.73
C MET A 426 -15.28 -42.26 24.70
N PHE A 427 -15.94 -42.83 23.69
CA PHE A 427 -16.05 -44.27 23.56
C PHE A 427 -14.71 -44.96 23.25
N PHE A 428 -13.87 -44.31 22.43
CA PHE A 428 -12.53 -44.80 22.12
C PHE A 428 -11.55 -44.63 23.28
N THR A 429 -11.59 -43.50 23.99
CA THR A 429 -10.76 -43.28 25.18
C THR A 429 -11.17 -44.19 26.33
N THR A 430 -12.46 -44.47 26.49
CA THR A 430 -12.94 -45.45 27.49
C THR A 430 -12.45 -46.86 27.16
N ALA A 431 -12.55 -47.30 25.91
CA ALA A 431 -12.05 -48.60 25.47
C ALA A 431 -10.52 -48.71 25.63
N GLN A 432 -9.78 -47.64 25.31
CA GLN A 432 -8.32 -47.59 25.49
C GLN A 432 -7.92 -47.65 26.97
N ASN A 433 -8.61 -46.90 27.84
CA ASN A 433 -8.34 -46.91 29.27
C ASN A 433 -8.66 -48.28 29.91
N ASP A 434 -9.73 -48.93 29.48
CA ASP A 434 -10.07 -50.28 29.95
C ASP A 434 -9.04 -51.31 29.46
N PHE A 435 -8.60 -51.20 28.20
CA PHE A 435 -7.51 -52.01 27.65
C PHE A 435 -6.22 -51.87 28.47
N ASP A 436 -5.77 -50.64 28.73
CA ASP A 436 -4.56 -50.36 29.50
C ASP A 436 -4.68 -50.92 30.93
N LYS A 437 -5.83 -50.71 31.59
CA LYS A 437 -6.12 -51.24 32.93
C LYS A 437 -6.07 -52.77 33.00
N LYS A 438 -6.59 -53.46 31.97
CA LYS A 438 -6.60 -54.94 31.88
C LYS A 438 -5.20 -55.49 31.61
N ILE A 439 -4.39 -54.80 30.80
CA ILE A 439 -2.98 -55.11 30.62
C ILE A 439 -2.21 -55.01 31.95
N ASP A 440 -2.39 -53.92 32.69
CA ASP A 440 -1.74 -53.73 33.99
C ASP A 440 -2.15 -54.83 34.99
N ALA A 441 -3.43 -55.23 34.99
CA ALA A 441 -3.92 -56.34 35.79
C ALA A 441 -3.27 -57.69 35.41
N LEU A 442 -3.09 -57.96 34.10
CA LEU A 442 -2.41 -59.15 33.61
C LEU A 442 -0.92 -59.16 33.98
N ILE A 443 -0.23 -58.03 33.86
CA ILE A 443 1.17 -57.87 34.26
C ILE A 443 1.34 -58.15 35.75
N HIS A 444 0.45 -57.59 36.58
CA HIS A 444 0.44 -57.83 38.01
C HIS A 444 0.20 -59.32 38.33
N MET A 445 -0.79 -59.94 37.69
CA MET A 445 -1.14 -61.35 37.87
C MET A 445 0.02 -62.29 37.51
N ASN A 446 0.72 -62.03 36.41
CA ASN A 446 1.88 -62.81 35.97
C ASN A 446 3.12 -62.62 36.86
N LYS A 447 3.23 -61.47 37.54
CA LYS A 447 4.28 -61.22 38.54
C LYS A 447 4.08 -62.06 39.81
N VAL A 448 2.82 -62.21 40.25
CA VAL A 448 2.47 -62.88 41.50
C VAL A 448 2.31 -64.40 41.31
N TYR A 449 1.75 -64.82 40.18
CA TYR A 449 1.50 -66.23 39.85
C TYR A 449 2.10 -66.55 38.47
N PRO A 450 3.16 -67.38 38.38
CA PRO A 450 3.74 -67.78 37.11
C PRO A 450 2.79 -68.69 36.31
N ALA A 451 2.95 -68.71 34.99
CA ALA A 451 2.16 -69.55 34.09
C ALA A 451 2.72 -70.98 33.98
N LEU A 452 1.83 -71.97 33.80
CA LEU A 452 2.17 -73.39 33.64
C LEU A 452 2.54 -73.73 32.19
N GLU A 453 1.87 -73.11 31.21
CA GLU A 453 2.18 -73.24 29.78
C GLU A 453 3.04 -72.07 29.32
N THR A 454 3.91 -72.30 28.32
CA THR A 454 4.72 -71.26 27.67
C THR A 454 3.81 -70.31 26.90
N GLU A 455 3.12 -69.42 27.61
CA GLU A 455 2.44 -68.29 27.00
C GLU A 455 3.51 -67.28 26.57
N THR A 456 3.48 -66.91 25.28
CA THR A 456 4.32 -65.86 24.71
C THR A 456 4.15 -64.58 25.53
N PHE A 457 5.24 -64.10 26.12
CA PHE A 457 5.18 -62.91 26.96
C PHE A 457 4.92 -61.69 26.09
N LEU A 458 3.75 -61.06 26.27
CA LEU A 458 3.29 -59.86 25.56
C LEU A 458 4.05 -58.60 26.01
N ARG A 459 5.38 -58.63 26.06
CA ARG A 459 6.18 -57.51 26.60
C ARG A 459 6.25 -56.29 25.68
N ASN A 460 5.85 -56.40 24.42
CA ASN A 460 6.10 -55.36 23.42
C ASN A 460 4.82 -54.79 22.76
N TYR A 461 3.76 -54.52 23.51
CA TYR A 461 2.55 -53.89 22.93
C TYR A 461 2.73 -52.41 22.53
N LYS A 462 3.84 -51.75 22.89
CA LYS A 462 4.09 -50.35 22.48
C LYS A 462 4.66 -50.18 21.06
N ARG A 463 4.92 -51.25 20.30
CA ARG A 463 5.33 -51.13 18.89
C ARG A 463 4.77 -52.28 18.04
N THR A 464 3.77 -51.93 17.22
CA THR A 464 3.43 -52.52 15.91
C THR A 464 3.15 -54.03 15.83
N SER A 465 1.97 -54.33 15.27
CA SER A 465 1.62 -55.51 14.47
C SER A 465 2.59 -56.71 14.51
N LEU A 466 2.11 -57.83 15.05
CA LEU A 466 2.65 -59.18 14.84
C LEU A 466 4.15 -59.34 15.14
N GLY A 467 4.49 -59.62 16.39
CA GLY A 467 5.80 -60.11 16.78
C GLY A 467 5.68 -61.25 17.78
N GLU A 468 6.20 -62.43 17.43
CA GLU A 468 6.36 -63.57 18.35
C GLU A 468 7.16 -63.12 19.57
N GLY A 469 6.50 -62.99 20.72
CA GLY A 469 7.16 -62.68 21.98
C GLY A 469 8.02 -63.85 22.46
N ASP A 470 9.18 -63.56 23.05
CA ASP A 470 10.05 -64.57 23.65
C ASP A 470 9.27 -65.46 24.63
N ARG A 471 9.46 -66.78 24.50
CA ARG A 471 8.87 -67.78 25.40
C ARG A 471 9.50 -67.61 26.78
N LEU A 472 8.68 -67.31 27.79
CA LEU A 472 9.15 -67.43 29.17
C LEU A 472 9.44 -68.90 29.49
N PRO A 473 10.47 -69.18 30.31
CA PRO A 473 10.72 -70.54 30.78
C PRO A 473 9.51 -71.02 31.57
N ALA A 474 8.97 -72.19 31.20
CA ALA A 474 7.93 -72.86 31.95
C ALA A 474 8.49 -73.29 33.32
N VAL A 475 8.26 -72.48 34.33
CA VAL A 475 8.61 -72.83 35.72
C VAL A 475 7.39 -73.50 36.32
N ASP A 476 7.47 -74.81 36.56
CA ASP A 476 6.41 -75.58 37.20
C ASP A 476 6.07 -74.95 38.57
N TRP A 477 4.90 -74.30 38.66
CA TRP A 477 4.51 -73.54 39.85
C TRP A 477 4.43 -74.42 41.10
N ARG A 478 4.34 -75.75 40.93
CA ARG A 478 4.34 -76.75 42.00
C ARG A 478 5.57 -76.66 42.90
N ASN A 479 6.69 -76.10 42.39
CA ASN A 479 7.95 -75.96 43.11
C ASN A 479 8.17 -74.56 43.69
N GLN A 480 7.20 -73.64 43.58
CA GLN A 480 7.36 -72.27 44.08
C GLN A 480 6.87 -72.08 45.52
N ARG A 481 7.52 -71.16 46.23
CA ARG A 481 7.18 -70.80 47.63
C ARG A 481 5.73 -70.34 47.78
N ILE A 482 5.20 -69.61 46.80
CA ILE A 482 3.81 -69.12 46.82
C ILE A 482 2.81 -70.27 46.76
N TYR A 483 3.03 -71.28 45.90
CA TYR A 483 2.19 -72.47 45.88
C TYR A 483 2.26 -73.24 47.20
N SER A 484 3.46 -73.38 47.79
CA SER A 484 3.61 -74.03 49.09
C SER A 484 2.85 -73.30 50.21
N LEU A 485 2.83 -71.96 50.16
CA LEU A 485 2.11 -71.12 51.11
C LEU A 485 0.60 -71.23 50.94
N VAL A 486 0.09 -71.13 49.70
CA VAL A 486 -1.34 -71.32 49.39
C VAL A 486 -1.79 -72.71 49.83
N LYS A 487 -1.02 -73.75 49.49
CA LYS A 487 -1.26 -75.15 49.89
C LYS A 487 -1.38 -75.30 51.40
N ALA A 488 -0.43 -74.72 52.15
CA ALA A 488 -0.44 -74.77 53.61
C ALA A 488 -1.65 -74.03 54.21
N VAL A 489 -1.91 -72.80 53.77
CA VAL A 489 -3.00 -71.97 54.29
C VAL A 489 -4.36 -72.57 53.95
N SER A 490 -4.60 -73.00 52.70
CA SER A 490 -5.86 -73.61 52.31
C SER A 490 -6.08 -74.97 52.99
N GLY A 491 -5.01 -75.75 53.15
CA GLY A 491 -5.06 -77.02 53.87
C GLY A 491 -5.43 -76.81 55.34
N CYS A 492 -4.81 -75.83 56.00
CA CYS A 492 -5.16 -75.44 57.37
C CYS A 492 -6.60 -74.93 57.48
N PHE A 493 -7.07 -74.13 56.52
CA PHE A 493 -8.44 -73.62 56.54
C PHE A 493 -9.48 -74.75 56.46
N VAL A 494 -9.31 -75.68 55.52
CA VAL A 494 -10.20 -76.84 55.37
C VAL A 494 -10.11 -77.75 56.60
N PHE A 495 -8.89 -78.00 57.09
CA PHE A 495 -8.67 -78.76 58.33
C PHE A 495 -9.41 -78.13 59.50
N MET A 496 -9.30 -76.81 59.70
CA MET A 496 -9.98 -76.08 60.77
C MET A 496 -11.50 -76.08 60.59
N THR A 497 -12.00 -75.98 59.36
CA THR A 497 -13.44 -76.03 59.10
C THR A 497 -14.02 -77.40 59.46
N ILE A 498 -13.37 -78.47 59.01
CA ILE A 498 -13.75 -79.85 59.34
C ILE A 498 -13.59 -80.09 60.84
N PHE A 499 -12.50 -79.61 61.44
CA PHE A 499 -12.27 -79.67 62.89
C PHE A 499 -13.42 -79.02 63.66
N THR A 500 -13.82 -77.82 63.27
CA THR A 500 -14.89 -77.07 63.94
C THR A 500 -16.23 -77.79 63.80
N ALA A 501 -16.52 -78.36 62.62
CA ALA A 501 -17.71 -79.16 62.39
C ALA A 501 -17.72 -80.44 63.25
N LEU A 502 -16.61 -81.18 63.27
CA LEU A 502 -16.44 -82.37 64.12
C LEU A 502 -16.55 -82.03 65.60
N PHE A 503 -15.95 -80.93 66.04
CA PHE A 503 -15.98 -80.45 67.42
C PHE A 503 -17.39 -80.01 67.84
N GLY A 504 -18.14 -79.34 66.94
CA GLY A 504 -19.54 -79.01 67.14
C GLY A 504 -20.43 -80.24 67.29
N ILE A 505 -20.23 -81.27 66.46
CA ILE A 505 -20.94 -82.56 66.57
C ILE A 505 -20.61 -83.24 67.91
N TRP A 506 -19.35 -83.19 68.34
CA TRP A 506 -18.94 -83.77 69.61
C TRP A 506 -19.56 -83.07 70.82
N LEU A 507 -19.63 -81.73 70.82
CA LEU A 507 -20.29 -80.95 71.88
C LEU A 507 -21.76 -81.33 72.08
N LEU A 508 -22.47 -81.67 71.00
CA LEU A 508 -23.89 -82.02 71.04
C LEU A 508 -24.15 -83.46 71.56
N TYR A 509 -23.18 -84.37 71.45
CA TYR A 509 -23.36 -85.81 71.72
C TYR A 509 -22.25 -86.42 72.61
N TYR A 510 -21.71 -85.61 73.51
CA TYR A 510 -20.47 -85.82 74.28
C TYR A 510 -20.29 -87.23 74.89
N ASN A 511 -21.34 -87.83 75.47
CA ASN A 511 -21.23 -89.12 76.17
C ASN A 511 -21.31 -90.37 75.28
N GLN A 512 -21.81 -90.27 74.03
CA GLN A 512 -22.07 -91.45 73.19
C GLN A 512 -21.04 -91.66 72.06
N ILE A 513 -20.32 -90.61 71.64
CA ILE A 513 -19.57 -90.62 70.36
C ILE A 513 -18.06 -90.37 70.55
N ALA A 514 -17.56 -90.36 71.80
CA ALA A 514 -16.17 -89.98 72.10
C ALA A 514 -15.10 -90.79 71.33
N ILE A 515 -15.29 -92.10 71.17
CA ILE A 515 -14.35 -92.96 70.42
C ILE A 515 -14.38 -92.63 68.91
N ILE A 516 -15.57 -92.42 68.35
CA ILE A 516 -15.76 -92.09 66.93
C ILE A 516 -15.18 -90.69 66.63
N PHE A 517 -15.36 -89.72 67.53
CA PHE A 517 -14.75 -88.40 67.41
C PHE A 517 -13.22 -88.46 67.36
N ASN A 518 -12.60 -89.22 68.28
CA ASN A 518 -11.14 -89.40 68.28
C ASN A 518 -10.65 -90.05 66.97
N ALA A 519 -11.37 -91.05 66.45
CA ALA A 519 -11.03 -91.69 65.17
C ALA A 519 -11.15 -90.71 63.99
N LEU A 520 -12.22 -89.90 63.92
CA LEU A 520 -12.41 -88.89 62.88
C LEU A 520 -11.39 -87.76 62.98
N MET A 521 -10.98 -87.38 64.19
CA MET A 521 -9.93 -86.39 64.43
C MET A 521 -8.57 -86.87 63.93
N VAL A 522 -8.20 -88.12 64.22
CA VAL A 522 -6.98 -88.74 63.67
C VAL A 522 -7.05 -88.80 62.15
N LEU A 523 -8.21 -89.18 61.59
CA LEU A 523 -8.41 -89.20 60.15
C LEU A 523 -8.26 -87.80 59.52
N ASN A 524 -8.82 -86.75 60.14
CA ASN A 524 -8.70 -85.36 59.68
C ASN A 524 -7.23 -84.89 59.66
N VAL A 525 -6.43 -85.27 60.65
CA VAL A 525 -4.98 -84.99 60.69
C VAL A 525 -4.24 -85.73 59.58
N ILE A 526 -4.57 -87.00 59.32
CA ILE A 526 -3.96 -87.80 58.25
C ILE A 526 -4.34 -87.25 56.87
N LEU A 527 -5.57 -86.77 56.69
CA LEU A 527 -6.07 -86.23 55.42
C LEU A 527 -5.64 -84.77 55.16
N TRP A 528 -5.07 -84.07 56.14
CA TRP A 528 -4.63 -82.68 55.98
C TRP A 528 -3.71 -82.43 54.77
N PRO A 529 -2.68 -83.27 54.48
CA PRO A 529 -1.84 -83.11 53.28
C PRO A 529 -2.61 -83.26 51.96
N LEU A 530 -3.68 -84.07 51.95
CA LEU A 530 -4.55 -84.27 50.79
C LEU A 530 -5.46 -83.06 50.57
N TYR A 531 -6.06 -82.50 51.63
CA TYR A 531 -6.82 -81.25 51.55
C TYR A 531 -5.95 -80.11 51.00
N ALA A 532 -4.73 -79.98 51.52
CA ALA A 532 -3.76 -79.02 51.06
C ALA A 532 -3.47 -79.17 49.55
N MET A 533 -3.19 -80.39 49.08
CA MET A 533 -2.88 -80.65 47.68
C MET A 533 -4.07 -80.39 46.74
N ALA A 534 -5.27 -80.84 47.12
CA ALA A 534 -6.47 -80.64 46.32
C ALA A 534 -6.85 -79.16 46.22
N CYS A 535 -6.92 -78.45 47.34
CA CYS A 535 -7.26 -77.02 47.35
C CYS A 535 -6.21 -76.16 46.64
N GLY A 536 -4.92 -76.48 46.80
CA GLY A 536 -3.86 -75.79 46.05
C GLY A 536 -4.02 -75.95 44.53
N LYS A 537 -4.39 -77.14 44.05
CA LYS A 537 -4.68 -77.38 42.62
C LYS A 537 -5.92 -76.63 42.15
N PHE A 538 -7.00 -76.63 42.93
CA PHE A 538 -8.22 -75.87 42.61
C PHE A 538 -7.94 -74.37 42.54
N TYR A 539 -7.16 -73.83 43.49
CA TYR A 539 -6.80 -72.42 43.51
C TYR A 539 -5.98 -72.01 42.27
N TYR A 540 -4.95 -72.78 41.91
CA TYR A 540 -4.16 -72.47 40.71
C TYR A 540 -4.97 -72.67 39.41
N SER A 541 -5.87 -73.65 39.36
CA SER A 541 -6.80 -73.81 38.23
C SER A 541 -7.76 -72.62 38.11
N PHE A 542 -8.19 -72.04 39.23
CA PHE A 542 -9.00 -70.82 39.24
C PHE A 542 -8.20 -69.61 38.73
N ILE A 543 -6.96 -69.43 39.20
CA ILE A 543 -6.05 -68.38 38.71
C ILE A 543 -5.76 -68.53 37.22
N GLU A 544 -5.53 -69.75 36.72
CA GLU A 544 -5.37 -69.99 35.27
C GLU A 544 -6.66 -69.68 34.48
N GLY A 545 -7.82 -69.98 35.04
CA GLY A 545 -9.12 -69.59 34.48
C GLY A 545 -9.26 -68.07 34.35
N SER A 546 -9.00 -67.33 35.43
CA SER A 546 -9.04 -65.86 35.42
C SER A 546 -7.98 -65.24 34.49
N ARG A 547 -6.81 -65.87 34.33
CA ARG A 547 -5.78 -65.41 33.38
C ARG A 547 -6.26 -65.55 31.93
N ARG A 548 -6.87 -66.69 31.58
CA ARG A 548 -7.44 -66.92 30.25
C ARG A 548 -8.55 -65.94 29.93
N GLU A 549 -9.43 -65.67 30.89
CA GLU A 549 -10.51 -64.69 30.77
C GLU A 549 -9.96 -63.27 30.51
N LEU A 550 -8.97 -62.82 31.30
CA LEU A 550 -8.27 -61.55 31.09
C LEU A 550 -7.63 -61.45 29.70
N MET A 551 -6.97 -62.50 29.22
CA MET A 551 -6.35 -62.51 27.90
C MET A 551 -7.38 -62.49 26.76
N GLU A 552 -8.51 -63.18 26.91
CA GLU A 552 -9.60 -63.11 25.93
C GLU A 552 -10.22 -61.71 25.87
N GLU A 553 -10.42 -61.06 27.02
CA GLU A 553 -10.90 -59.68 27.09
C GLU A 553 -9.94 -58.70 26.43
N ILE A 554 -8.63 -58.81 26.70
CA ILE A 554 -7.59 -57.99 26.06
C ILE A 554 -7.59 -58.19 24.55
N LYS A 555 -7.70 -59.43 24.05
CA LYS A 555 -7.79 -59.72 22.61
C LYS A 555 -9.04 -59.11 21.97
N LYS A 556 -10.18 -59.16 22.66
CA LYS A 556 -11.43 -58.54 22.19
C LYS A 556 -11.30 -57.02 22.11
N LEU A 557 -10.71 -56.39 23.13
CA LEU A 557 -10.48 -54.94 23.17
C LEU A 557 -9.46 -54.50 22.11
N ASP A 558 -8.37 -55.24 21.89
CA ASP A 558 -7.38 -54.94 20.85
C ASP A 558 -7.99 -55.04 19.44
N ALA A 559 -8.67 -56.15 19.14
CA ALA A 559 -9.36 -56.33 17.86
C ALA A 559 -10.40 -55.22 17.62
N PHE A 560 -11.08 -54.79 18.69
CA PHE A 560 -12.04 -53.71 18.65
C PHE A 560 -11.40 -52.34 18.38
N ILE A 561 -10.28 -52.02 19.03
CA ILE A 561 -9.53 -50.78 18.82
C ILE A 561 -8.99 -50.73 17.39
N PHE A 562 -8.38 -51.83 16.92
CA PHE A 562 -7.83 -51.93 15.57
C PHE A 562 -8.91 -51.81 14.49
N ALA A 563 -10.02 -52.53 14.62
CA ALA A 563 -11.12 -52.49 13.64
C ALA A 563 -11.77 -51.11 13.55
N ASN A 564 -11.80 -50.35 14.66
CA ASN A 564 -12.42 -49.04 14.70
C ASN A 564 -11.43 -47.87 14.53
N GLU A 565 -10.13 -48.11 14.35
CA GLU A 565 -9.16 -47.03 14.21
C GLU A 565 -9.42 -46.18 12.96
N LYS A 566 -9.80 -46.83 11.85
CA LYS A 566 -10.23 -46.15 10.63
C LYS A 566 -11.48 -45.28 10.87
N LYS A 567 -12.47 -45.84 11.57
CA LYS A 567 -13.72 -45.16 11.93
C LYS A 567 -13.47 -43.95 12.84
N LYS A 568 -12.54 -44.07 13.81
CA LYS A 568 -12.08 -42.95 14.65
C LYS A 568 -11.49 -41.82 13.81
N ARG A 569 -10.62 -42.13 12.85
CA ARG A 569 -10.02 -41.11 11.95
C ARG A 569 -11.07 -40.44 11.06
N GLU A 570 -12.03 -41.21 10.54
CA GLU A 570 -13.13 -40.69 9.73
C GLU A 570 -14.04 -39.75 10.52
N LEU A 571 -14.43 -40.12 11.74
CA LEU A 571 -15.26 -39.28 12.61
C LEU A 571 -14.55 -37.97 12.99
N ILE A 572 -13.25 -38.01 13.34
CA ILE A 572 -12.47 -36.79 13.61
C ILE A 572 -12.45 -35.87 12.38
N ALA A 573 -12.24 -36.44 11.18
CA ALA A 573 -12.22 -35.67 9.95
C ALA A 573 -13.61 -35.08 9.61
N GLU A 574 -14.68 -35.81 9.89
CA GLU A 574 -16.07 -35.35 9.69
C GLU A 574 -16.43 -34.20 10.63
N THR A 575 -16.13 -34.34 11.93
CA THR A 575 -16.29 -33.25 12.91
C THR A 575 -15.46 -32.03 12.51
N LYS A 576 -14.19 -32.21 12.13
CA LYS A 576 -13.35 -31.09 11.65
C LYS A 576 -13.99 -30.37 10.44
N ARG A 577 -14.47 -31.12 9.44
CA ARG A 577 -15.14 -30.55 8.26
C ARG A 577 -16.40 -29.76 8.60
N LYS A 578 -17.21 -30.23 9.57
CA LYS A 578 -18.43 -29.55 10.03
C LYS A 578 -18.11 -28.13 10.52
N TYR A 579 -17.14 -27.98 11.41
CA TYR A 579 -16.77 -26.68 11.98
C TYR A 579 -15.99 -25.79 10.99
N VAL A 580 -15.14 -26.37 10.14
CA VAL A 580 -14.51 -25.66 9.02
C VAL A 580 -15.57 -25.03 8.10
N LYS A 581 -16.64 -25.77 7.78
CA LYS A 581 -17.75 -25.26 6.97
C LYS A 581 -18.45 -24.06 7.62
N MET A 582 -18.68 -24.10 8.92
CA MET A 582 -19.27 -22.96 9.65
C MET A 582 -18.38 -21.71 9.61
N ILE A 583 -17.05 -21.86 9.68
CA ILE A 583 -16.11 -20.74 9.53
C ILE A 583 -16.13 -20.19 8.10
N MET A 584 -16.12 -21.07 7.08
CA MET A 584 -16.25 -20.67 5.68
C MET A 584 -17.53 -19.89 5.40
N GLU A 585 -18.67 -20.33 5.93
CA GLU A 585 -19.96 -19.66 5.74
C GLU A 585 -19.99 -18.26 6.38
N ARG A 586 -19.33 -18.07 7.53
CA ARG A 586 -19.31 -16.79 8.26
C ARG A 586 -18.45 -15.72 7.58
N LYS A 587 -17.29 -16.09 7.02
CA LYS A 587 -16.31 -15.13 6.43
C LYS A 587 -16.09 -15.28 4.93
N LYS A 588 -16.74 -16.23 4.26
CA LYS A 588 -16.59 -16.53 2.82
C LYS A 588 -15.14 -16.77 2.40
N ILE A 589 -14.39 -17.49 3.22
CA ILE A 589 -12.99 -17.83 2.99
C ILE A 589 -12.83 -19.23 2.39
N THR A 590 -11.67 -19.52 1.81
CA THR A 590 -11.35 -20.84 1.26
C THR A 590 -11.24 -21.90 2.36
N GLN A 591 -11.44 -23.16 1.99
CA GLN A 591 -11.36 -24.29 2.91
C GLN A 591 -9.99 -24.39 3.60
N THR A 592 -8.90 -24.15 2.86
CA THR A 592 -7.53 -24.21 3.40
C THR A 592 -7.30 -23.16 4.49
N VAL A 593 -7.82 -21.95 4.30
CA VAL A 593 -7.69 -20.87 5.30
C VAL A 593 -8.59 -21.15 6.51
N ALA A 594 -9.80 -21.66 6.29
CA ALA A 594 -10.69 -22.05 7.39
C ALA A 594 -10.13 -23.20 8.26
N GLU A 595 -9.43 -24.16 7.64
CA GLU A 595 -8.72 -25.23 8.36
C GLU A 595 -7.58 -24.67 9.21
N GLN A 596 -6.77 -23.76 8.68
CA GLN A 596 -5.71 -23.07 9.41
C GLN A 596 -6.25 -22.22 10.57
N ILE A 597 -7.38 -21.53 10.37
CA ILE A 597 -8.03 -20.76 11.43
C ILE A 597 -8.46 -21.67 12.57
N LEU A 598 -9.12 -22.80 12.27
CA LEU A 598 -9.55 -23.74 13.31
C LEU A 598 -8.36 -24.28 14.10
N GLU A 599 -7.24 -24.61 13.44
CA GLU A 599 -6.01 -25.06 14.09
C GLU A 599 -5.41 -23.98 14.99
N LEU A 600 -5.31 -22.74 14.51
CA LEU A 600 -4.80 -21.61 15.29
C LEU A 600 -5.69 -21.26 16.48
N CYS A 601 -7.01 -21.41 16.35
CA CYS A 601 -7.96 -21.23 17.45
C CYS A 601 -7.77 -22.29 18.54
N MET A 602 -7.49 -23.55 18.16
CA MET A 602 -7.19 -24.60 19.14
C MET A 602 -5.87 -24.35 19.90
N GLU A 603 -4.97 -23.53 19.34
CA GLU A 603 -3.72 -23.13 19.97
C GLU A 603 -3.81 -21.76 20.69
N ASP A 604 -5.00 -21.16 20.80
CA ASP A 604 -5.24 -19.80 21.34
C ASP A 604 -4.45 -18.68 20.63
N LYS A 605 -4.05 -18.88 19.36
CA LYS A 605 -3.23 -17.92 18.58
C LYS A 605 -4.08 -16.95 17.76
N PHE A 606 -4.98 -16.22 18.41
CA PHE A 606 -5.90 -15.29 17.74
C PHE A 606 -5.20 -14.14 16.99
N ASP A 607 -4.02 -13.70 17.42
CA ASP A 607 -3.27 -12.66 16.70
C ASP A 607 -2.83 -13.11 15.31
N ARG A 608 -2.54 -14.41 15.12
CA ARG A 608 -2.23 -14.97 13.80
C ARG A 608 -3.48 -15.13 12.94
N VAL A 609 -4.62 -15.41 13.57
CA VAL A 609 -5.93 -15.44 12.88
C VAL A 609 -6.29 -14.04 12.37
N ARG A 610 -5.98 -12.99 13.14
CA ARG A 610 -6.18 -11.60 12.70
C ARG A 610 -5.44 -11.34 11.39
N ALA A 611 -4.13 -11.61 11.35
CA ALA A 611 -3.29 -11.39 10.16
C ALA A 611 -3.65 -12.24 8.94
N LEU A 612 -4.37 -13.36 9.12
CA LEU A 612 -4.84 -14.22 8.03
C LEU A 612 -6.13 -13.72 7.36
N VAL A 613 -6.90 -12.87 8.04
CA VAL A 613 -8.28 -12.50 7.65
C VAL A 613 -8.47 -11.00 7.47
N PHE A 614 -7.69 -10.18 8.18
CA PHE A 614 -7.72 -8.72 8.18
C PHE A 614 -6.29 -8.17 8.02
#